data_AF-A0A094EPM7-F1
#
_entry.id   AF-A0A094EPM7-F1
#
_cell.length_a   1.000
_cell.length_b   1.000
_cell.length_c   1.000
_cell.angle_alpha   90.00
_cell.angle_beta   90.00
_cell.angle_gamma   90.00
#
_symmetry.space_group_name_H-M   'P 1'
#
loop_
_entity.id
_entity.type
_entity.pdbx_description
1 polymer ?
#
loop_
_entity_poly.entity_id
_entity_poly.type
_entity_poly.pdbx_seq_one_letter_code
_entity_poly.pdbx_strand_id
1 'polypeptide(L)'
;MSADIIPVKETLHYHYKGVESKPAWAYNDARSKIVHKWAGVMKDFPDTSNVNFQDTCHEDLGGSIVRVGHFSDISVTNGAITINKPSADFKGDWEIWLDIQYELQLYFVPSEKETLVKEGLTIADVNHAISNDVNRALGRN
;
A
#
# COMPACT_ATOMS: atom_id res chain seq x y z
N MET A 1 -14.81 -23.39 10.30
CA MET A 1 -13.69 -22.71 10.97
C MET A 1 -13.62 -21.31 10.41
N SER A 2 -13.70 -20.29 11.26
CA SER A 2 -13.49 -18.89 10.85
C SER A 2 -12.02 -18.71 10.49
N ALA A 3 -11.73 -18.03 9.38
CA ALA A 3 -10.41 -17.43 9.22
C ALA A 3 -10.27 -16.36 10.29
N ASP A 4 -9.13 -16.32 10.98
CA ASP A 4 -8.84 -15.20 11.87
C ASP A 4 -8.55 -13.99 11.00
N ILE A 5 -9.45 -13.02 11.04
CA ILE A 5 -9.36 -11.77 10.27
C ILE A 5 -8.94 -10.67 11.24
N ILE A 6 -7.77 -10.09 10.98
CA ILE A 6 -7.31 -8.92 11.73
C ILE A 6 -7.56 -7.69 10.86
N PRO A 7 -8.52 -6.81 11.24
CA PRO A 7 -8.66 -5.52 10.61
C PRO A 7 -7.54 -4.58 11.08
N VAL A 8 -6.89 -3.90 10.15
CA VAL A 8 -5.88 -2.88 10.43
C VAL A 8 -6.38 -1.58 9.83
N LYS A 9 -6.31 -0.49 10.59
CA LYS A 9 -6.57 0.86 10.10
C LYS A 9 -5.42 1.76 10.47
N GLU A 10 -4.78 2.35 9.48
CA GLU A 10 -3.58 3.18 9.68
C GLU A 10 -3.52 4.35 8.69
N THR A 11 -2.57 5.25 8.93
CA THR A 11 -2.22 6.35 8.02
C THR A 11 -0.74 6.28 7.67
N LEU A 12 -0.42 6.27 6.37
CA LEU A 12 0.94 6.49 5.90
C LEU A 12 1.15 7.97 5.59
N HIS A 13 2.12 8.58 6.27
CA HIS A 13 2.64 9.89 5.90
C HIS A 13 3.76 9.72 4.87
N TYR A 14 3.44 10.00 3.62
CA TYR A 14 4.37 9.86 2.50
C TYR A 14 4.91 11.23 2.09
N HIS A 15 6.23 11.33 2.01
CA HIS A 15 6.93 12.51 1.52
C HIS A 15 8.02 12.11 0.52
N TYR A 16 8.08 12.84 -0.59
CA TYR A 16 9.16 12.71 -1.57
C TYR A 16 9.52 14.08 -2.17
N LYS A 17 10.83 14.34 -2.31
CA LYS A 17 11.41 15.59 -2.83
C LYS A 17 12.25 15.37 -4.08
N GLY A 18 12.21 16.33 -5.01
CA GLY A 18 13.13 16.39 -6.16
C GLY A 18 12.66 15.64 -7.40
N VAL A 19 11.35 15.63 -7.68
CA VAL A 19 10.79 14.88 -8.83
C VAL A 19 10.57 15.81 -10.01
N GLU A 20 10.90 15.39 -11.24
CA GLU A 20 10.86 16.30 -12.42
C GLU A 20 9.43 16.63 -12.90
N SER A 21 8.42 15.87 -12.46
CA SER A 21 6.99 16.11 -12.74
C SER A 21 6.11 15.34 -11.74
N LYS A 22 4.79 15.61 -11.69
CA LYS A 22 3.81 14.84 -10.89
C LYS A 22 3.88 13.35 -11.27
N PRO A 23 4.49 12.48 -10.46
CA PRO A 23 4.78 11.16 -10.96
C PRO A 23 3.71 10.18 -10.52
N ALA A 24 3.06 9.53 -11.49
CA ALA A 24 2.23 8.35 -11.22
C ALA A 24 3.02 7.27 -10.44
N TRP A 25 4.36 7.26 -10.56
CA TRP A 25 5.22 6.38 -9.77
C TRP A 25 5.17 6.66 -8.27
N ALA A 26 4.90 7.89 -7.81
CA ALA A 26 4.87 8.21 -6.38
C ALA A 26 3.72 7.52 -5.67
N TYR A 27 2.61 7.27 -6.38
CA TYR A 27 1.49 6.50 -5.86
C TYR A 27 1.86 5.03 -5.70
N ASN A 28 2.54 4.49 -6.71
CA ASN A 28 3.06 3.12 -6.66
C ASN A 28 4.09 2.96 -5.53
N ASP A 29 4.97 3.94 -5.32
CA ASP A 29 5.97 3.92 -4.24
C ASP A 29 5.31 4.02 -2.86
N ALA A 30 4.35 4.93 -2.67
CA ALA A 30 3.62 5.07 -1.42
C ALA A 30 2.85 3.78 -1.07
N ARG A 31 2.15 3.19 -2.03
CA ARG A 31 1.49 1.88 -1.88
C ARG A 31 2.50 0.78 -1.56
N SER A 32 3.60 0.71 -2.31
CA SER A 32 4.66 -0.29 -2.11
C SER A 32 5.26 -0.21 -0.70
N LYS A 33 5.41 0.99 -0.12
CA LYS A 33 5.88 1.16 1.27
C LYS A 33 4.91 0.58 2.30
N ILE A 34 3.60 0.77 2.12
CA ILE A 34 2.57 0.14 2.98
C ILE A 34 2.66 -1.38 2.88
N VAL A 35 2.72 -1.89 1.65
CA VAL A 35 2.79 -3.31 1.33
C VAL A 35 4.04 -3.95 1.96
N HIS A 36 5.21 -3.37 1.76
CA HIS A 36 6.47 -3.90 2.30
C HIS A 36 6.49 -3.89 3.84
N LYS A 37 5.95 -2.84 4.48
CA LYS A 37 5.83 -2.80 5.95
C LYS A 37 5.04 -4.02 6.45
N TRP A 38 3.86 -4.26 5.89
CA TRP A 38 2.97 -5.33 6.36
C TRP A 38 3.43 -6.71 5.93
N ALA A 39 4.03 -6.85 4.75
CA ALA A 39 4.69 -8.10 4.34
C ALA A 39 5.82 -8.47 5.31
N GLY A 40 6.64 -7.49 5.74
CA GLY A 40 7.66 -7.69 6.77
C GLY A 40 7.08 -8.12 8.11
N VAL A 41 6.04 -7.44 8.59
CA VAL A 41 5.34 -7.82 9.83
C VAL A 41 4.78 -9.25 9.73
N MET A 42 4.16 -9.62 8.62
CA MET A 42 3.60 -10.96 8.42
C MET A 42 4.68 -12.05 8.36
N LYS A 43 5.86 -11.74 7.81
CA LYS A 43 7.02 -12.62 7.78
C LYS A 43 7.55 -12.96 9.18
N ASP A 44 7.45 -12.04 10.12
CA ASP A 44 8.00 -12.22 11.48
C ASP A 44 7.10 -13.05 12.41
N PHE A 45 5.90 -13.45 11.97
CA PHE A 45 5.06 -14.36 12.76
C PHE A 45 5.63 -15.79 12.76
N PRO A 46 5.53 -16.54 13.87
CA PRO A 46 6.00 -17.93 13.91
C PRO A 46 5.12 -18.86 13.06
N ASP A 47 5.70 -19.95 12.54
CA ASP A 47 5.02 -21.04 11.79
C ASP A 47 4.31 -20.56 10.50
N THR A 48 5.09 -20.15 9.47
CA THR A 48 4.54 -19.61 8.21
C THR A 48 4.95 -20.42 6.98
N SER A 49 4.00 -20.75 6.10
CA SER A 49 4.24 -21.47 4.83
C SER A 49 4.23 -20.57 3.60
N ASN A 50 3.53 -19.44 3.66
CA ASN A 50 3.43 -18.50 2.54
C ASN A 50 3.01 -17.14 3.08
N VAL A 51 3.68 -16.07 2.66
CA VAL A 51 3.32 -14.70 3.02
C VAL A 51 3.05 -13.94 1.74
N ASN A 52 1.77 -13.67 1.48
CA ASN A 52 1.30 -12.95 0.31
C ASN A 52 0.62 -11.65 0.73
N PHE A 53 1.24 -10.53 0.36
CA PHE A 53 0.56 -9.24 0.32
C PHE A 53 0.54 -8.76 -1.13
N GLN A 54 -0.46 -7.98 -1.54
CA GLN A 54 -0.74 -7.65 -2.96
C GLN A 54 0.46 -7.48 -3.93
N ASP A 55 1.61 -6.94 -3.51
CA ASP A 55 2.83 -6.82 -4.34
C ASP A 55 4.03 -7.66 -3.90
N THR A 56 3.93 -8.35 -2.76
CA THR A 56 5.06 -9.03 -2.13
C THR A 56 4.65 -10.43 -1.74
N CYS A 57 5.28 -11.40 -2.40
CA CYS A 57 5.25 -12.81 -2.02
C CYS A 57 6.62 -13.17 -1.44
N HIS A 58 6.63 -13.80 -0.28
CA HIS A 58 7.82 -14.47 0.25
C HIS A 58 7.70 -15.97 0.02
N GLU A 59 8.81 -16.61 -0.36
CA GLU A 59 8.91 -18.06 -0.52
C GLU A 59 8.51 -18.81 0.75
N ASP A 60 8.26 -20.11 0.63
CA ASP A 60 7.87 -20.96 1.74
C ASP A 60 8.87 -20.90 2.89
N LEU A 61 8.40 -20.47 4.07
CA LEU A 61 9.21 -20.31 5.28
C LEU A 61 9.11 -21.54 6.21
N GLY A 62 8.50 -22.63 5.76
CA GLY A 62 8.51 -23.95 6.40
C GLY A 62 7.41 -24.22 7.44
N GLY A 63 6.33 -23.45 7.44
CA GLY A 63 5.25 -23.56 8.43
C GLY A 63 3.95 -24.19 7.95
N SER A 64 2.90 -24.11 8.77
CA SER A 64 1.58 -24.70 8.50
C SER A 64 0.47 -23.68 8.17
N ILE A 65 0.77 -22.39 8.33
CA ILE A 65 -0.20 -21.29 8.18
C ILE A 65 0.20 -20.42 6.98
N VAL A 66 -0.75 -20.21 6.08
CA VAL A 66 -0.68 -19.19 5.02
C VAL A 66 -1.17 -17.85 5.57
N ARG A 67 -0.42 -16.80 5.26
CA ARG A 67 -0.72 -15.41 5.63
C ARG A 67 -0.98 -14.60 4.38
N VAL A 68 -2.18 -14.03 4.29
CA VAL A 68 -2.54 -13.16 3.18
C VAL A 68 -3.00 -11.81 3.73
N GLY A 69 -2.61 -10.72 3.07
CA GLY A 69 -3.15 -9.41 3.38
C GLY A 69 -3.63 -8.68 2.13
N HIS A 70 -4.77 -8.00 2.26
CA HIS A 70 -5.31 -7.15 1.20
C HIS A 70 -5.85 -5.84 1.74
N PHE A 71 -5.91 -4.82 0.86
CA PHE A 71 -6.63 -3.59 1.15
C PHE A 71 -8.14 -3.85 1.07
N SER A 72 -8.86 -3.44 2.10
CA SER A 72 -10.32 -3.35 2.10
C SER A 72 -10.81 -1.94 1.77
N ASP A 73 -10.02 -0.92 2.14
CA ASP A 73 -10.29 0.47 1.79
C ASP A 73 -8.96 1.27 1.74
N ILE A 74 -8.93 2.31 0.92
CA ILE A 74 -7.81 3.24 0.84
C ILE A 74 -8.27 4.59 0.32
N SER A 75 -7.82 5.66 0.98
CA SER A 75 -8.13 7.03 0.59
C SER A 75 -6.98 7.98 0.92
N VAL A 76 -6.93 9.10 0.22
CA VAL A 76 -5.99 10.19 0.56
C VAL A 76 -6.77 11.27 1.30
N THR A 77 -6.41 11.49 2.56
CA THR A 77 -7.13 12.45 3.42
C THR A 77 -6.57 13.85 3.38
N ASN A 78 -5.25 13.97 3.25
CA ASN A 78 -4.58 15.22 2.90
C ASN A 78 -3.56 14.93 1.80
N GLY A 79 -3.48 15.80 0.80
CA GLY A 79 -2.49 15.70 -0.25
C GLY A 79 -2.08 17.08 -0.70
N ALA A 80 -0.78 17.36 -0.70
CA ALA A 80 -0.21 18.59 -1.26
C ALA A 80 0.89 18.22 -2.26
N ILE A 81 0.78 18.76 -3.47
CA ILE A 81 1.86 18.72 -4.46
C ILE A 81 2.34 20.15 -4.62
N THR A 82 3.56 20.41 -4.13
CA THR A 82 4.16 21.74 -4.23
C THR A 82 5.11 21.76 -5.41
N ILE A 83 4.89 22.74 -6.29
CA ILE A 83 5.80 23.06 -7.40
C ILE A 83 6.81 24.08 -6.88
N ASN A 84 8.03 23.68 -6.54
CA ASN A 84 9.08 24.66 -6.33
C ASN A 84 9.63 25.11 -7.70
N LYS A 85 9.73 26.42 -7.95
CA LYS A 85 10.44 27.02 -9.10
C LYS A 85 11.57 27.92 -8.59
N PRO A 86 12.65 28.18 -9.36
CA PRO A 86 13.51 27.27 -10.12
C PRO A 86 14.89 27.14 -9.44
N SER A 87 15.48 25.94 -9.39
CA SER A 87 16.93 25.86 -9.23
C SER A 87 17.59 26.33 -10.53
N ALA A 88 18.82 26.86 -10.46
CA ALA A 88 19.55 27.41 -11.61
C ALA A 88 19.73 26.41 -12.77
N ASP A 89 19.45 25.13 -12.53
CA ASP A 89 19.69 24.02 -13.45
C ASP A 89 18.42 23.56 -14.19
N PHE A 90 17.28 24.25 -14.01
CA PHE A 90 15.98 23.90 -14.61
C PHE A 90 15.47 22.47 -14.34
N LYS A 91 16.09 21.75 -13.41
CA LYS A 91 15.53 20.54 -12.81
C LYS A 91 14.50 20.98 -11.78
N GLY A 92 13.22 21.01 -12.17
CA GLY A 92 12.14 21.40 -11.28
C GLY A 92 12.09 20.45 -10.09
N ASP A 93 12.31 20.96 -8.88
CA ASP A 93 12.21 20.19 -7.65
C ASP A 93 10.76 20.17 -7.17
N TRP A 94 9.98 19.20 -7.65
CA TRP A 94 8.65 18.99 -7.09
C TRP A 94 8.76 18.27 -5.73
N GLU A 95 7.86 18.63 -4.83
CA GLU A 95 7.66 17.93 -3.56
C GLU A 95 6.22 17.40 -3.49
N ILE A 96 6.07 16.17 -3.03
CA ILE A 96 4.77 15.52 -2.85
C ILE A 96 4.62 15.07 -1.39
N TRP A 97 3.49 15.45 -0.80
CA TRP A 97 3.08 15.10 0.56
C TRP A 97 1.71 14.42 0.48
N LEU A 98 1.59 13.19 0.96
CA LEU A 98 0.34 12.44 0.98
C LEU A 98 0.11 11.82 2.36
N ASP A 99 -1.05 12.07 2.94
CA ASP A 99 -1.58 11.33 4.08
C ASP A 99 -2.57 10.28 3.55
N ILE A 100 -2.08 9.05 3.42
CA ILE A 100 -2.86 7.93 2.89
C ILE A 100 -3.47 7.17 4.06
N GLN A 101 -4.80 7.26 4.22
CA GLN A 101 -5.53 6.41 5.15
C GLN A 101 -5.88 5.11 4.46
N TYR A 102 -5.66 3.99 5.15
CA TYR A 102 -5.91 2.68 4.58
C TYR A 102 -6.46 1.71 5.62
N GLU A 103 -7.30 0.80 5.14
CA GLU A 103 -7.80 -0.35 5.89
C GLU A 103 -7.32 -1.64 5.23
N LEU A 104 -6.73 -2.54 6.03
CA LEU A 104 -6.29 -3.86 5.59
C LEU A 104 -7.07 -4.94 6.32
N GLN A 105 -7.16 -6.08 5.66
CA GLN A 105 -7.59 -7.32 6.27
C GLN A 105 -6.45 -8.33 6.15
N LEU A 106 -6.00 -8.85 7.28
CA LEU A 106 -5.01 -9.91 7.35
C LEU A 106 -5.70 -11.23 7.65
N TYR A 107 -5.36 -12.27 6.90
CA TYR A 107 -5.91 -13.62 6.99
C TYR A 107 -4.82 -14.57 7.43
N PHE A 108 -5.13 -15.36 8.46
CA PHE A 108 -4.29 -16.45 8.94
C PHE A 108 -5.11 -17.73 8.77
N VAL A 109 -4.74 -18.55 7.78
CA VAL A 109 -5.44 -19.79 7.49
C VAL A 109 -4.46 -20.95 7.37
N PRO A 110 -4.85 -22.17 7.75
CA PRO A 110 -4.06 -23.35 7.45
C PRO A 110 -3.78 -23.46 5.94
N SER A 111 -2.61 -23.92 5.55
CA SER A 111 -2.19 -24.00 4.14
C SER A 111 -3.17 -24.79 3.26
N GLU A 112 -3.78 -25.85 3.80
CA GLU A 112 -4.78 -26.64 3.10
C GLU A 112 -6.11 -25.91 2.83
N LYS A 113 -6.26 -24.68 3.35
CA LYS A 113 -7.44 -23.81 3.23
C LYS A 113 -7.12 -22.46 2.59
N GLU A 114 -5.97 -22.31 1.94
CA GLU A 114 -5.57 -21.08 1.24
C GLU A 114 -6.65 -20.56 0.26
N THR A 115 -7.38 -21.47 -0.39
CA THR A 115 -8.49 -21.14 -1.31
C THR A 115 -9.70 -20.44 -0.66
N LEU A 116 -9.76 -20.36 0.68
CA LEU A 116 -10.83 -19.67 1.42
C LEU A 116 -10.53 -18.18 1.66
N VAL A 117 -9.33 -17.71 1.33
CA VAL A 117 -8.98 -16.29 1.43
C VAL A 117 -9.77 -15.53 0.34
N LYS A 118 -10.59 -14.57 0.77
CA LYS A 118 -11.35 -13.72 -0.16
C LYS A 118 -10.42 -12.72 -0.86
N GLU A 119 -10.70 -12.41 -2.11
CA GLU A 119 -10.00 -11.34 -2.84
C GLU A 119 -10.45 -9.96 -2.31
N GLY A 120 -9.49 -9.15 -1.85
CA GLY A 120 -9.69 -7.72 -1.56
C GLY A 120 -9.63 -6.84 -2.81
N LEU A 121 -9.43 -5.52 -2.63
CA LEU A 121 -9.30 -4.59 -3.77
C LEU A 121 -8.15 -5.01 -4.69
N THR A 122 -8.31 -4.86 -6.01
CA THR A 122 -7.21 -5.13 -6.93
C THR A 122 -6.17 -4.01 -6.86
N ILE A 123 -4.93 -4.29 -7.30
CA ILE A 123 -3.87 -3.27 -7.41
C ILE A 123 -4.33 -2.07 -8.25
N ALA A 124 -5.08 -2.34 -9.33
CA ALA A 124 -5.62 -1.30 -10.19
C ALA A 124 -6.60 -0.40 -9.43
N ASP A 125 -7.47 -0.97 -8.60
CA ASP A 125 -8.43 -0.22 -7.79
C ASP A 125 -7.72 0.64 -6.74
N VAL A 126 -6.70 0.09 -6.07
CA VAL A 126 -5.90 0.80 -5.08
C VAL A 126 -5.16 1.99 -5.71
N ASN A 127 -4.50 1.78 -6.85
CA ASN A 127 -3.80 2.84 -7.57
C ASN A 127 -4.75 3.91 -8.10
N HIS A 128 -5.92 3.50 -8.61
CA HIS A 128 -6.94 4.41 -9.10
C HIS A 128 -7.53 5.26 -7.96
N ALA A 129 -7.78 4.67 -6.79
CA ALA A 129 -8.27 5.39 -5.60
C ALA A 129 -7.27 6.46 -5.13
N ILE A 130 -5.99 6.11 -4.95
CA ILE A 130 -4.95 7.08 -4.57
C ILE A 130 -4.86 8.21 -5.61
N SER A 131 -4.85 7.86 -6.90
CA SER A 131 -4.75 8.86 -7.98
C SER A 131 -5.93 9.83 -7.99
N ASN A 132 -7.16 9.32 -7.87
CA ASN A 132 -8.38 10.14 -7.89
C ASN A 132 -8.49 11.06 -6.68
N ASP A 133 -8.21 10.55 -5.49
CA ASP A 133 -8.28 11.36 -4.28
C ASP A 133 -7.20 12.44 -4.27
N VAL A 134 -6.01 12.16 -4.83
CA VAL A 134 -5.00 13.20 -5.03
C VAL A 134 -5.47 14.27 -6.02
N ASN A 135 -6.13 13.90 -7.12
CA ASN A 135 -6.69 14.89 -8.05
C ASN A 135 -7.76 15.76 -7.38
N ARG A 136 -8.64 15.14 -6.58
CA ARG A 136 -9.66 15.83 -5.79
C ARG A 136 -9.05 16.77 -4.74
N ALA A 137 -8.05 16.31 -3.99
CA ALA A 137 -7.34 17.11 -2.98
C ALA A 137 -6.65 18.34 -3.61
N LEU A 138 -6.26 18.26 -4.88
CA LEU A 138 -5.67 19.36 -5.64
C LEU A 138 -6.71 20.25 -6.35
N GLY A 139 -8.01 20.01 -6.16
CA GLY A 139 -9.08 20.79 -6.78
C GLY A 139 -9.20 20.61 -8.30
N ARG A 140 -8.72 19.49 -8.85
CA ARG A 140 -8.78 19.18 -10.28
C ARG A 140 -9.81 18.08 -10.52
N ASN A 141 -10.94 18.43 -11.14
CA ASN A 141 -11.96 17.49 -11.62
C ASN A 141 -11.55 16.90 -12.98
#